data_AF-A0A2T0TMF6-F1
#
_entry.id   AF-A0A2T0TMF6-F1
#
_cell.length_a   1.000
_cell.length_b   1.000
_cell.length_c   1.000
_cell.angle_alpha   90.00
_cell.angle_beta   90.00
_cell.angle_gamma   90.00
#
_symmetry.space_group_name_H-M   'P 1'
#
loop_
_entity.id
_entity.type
_entity.pdbx_description
1 polymer ?
#
loop_
_entity_poly.entity_id
_entity_poly.type
_entity_poly.pdbx_seq_one_letter_code
_entity_poly.pdbx_strand_id
1 'polypeptide(L)' 'MTRFLTNPRFWVLAFLMAWLTMITAIIAQQP' A
#
# COMPACT_ATOMS: atom_id res chain seq x y z
N MET A 1 -6.64 14.89 -13.85
CA MET A 1 -6.66 13.66 -13.02
C MET A 1 -5.39 12.80 -13.15
N THR A 2 -4.66 12.84 -14.27
CA THR A 2 -3.42 12.06 -14.49
C THR A 2 -2.23 12.47 -13.62
N ARG A 3 -2.20 13.69 -13.07
CA ARG A 3 -1.12 14.17 -12.17
C ARG A 3 -0.93 13.34 -10.91
N PHE A 4 -1.98 12.66 -10.42
CA PHE A 4 -1.85 11.77 -9.27
C PHE A 4 -1.14 10.45 -9.63
N LEU A 5 -1.42 9.91 -10.82
CA LEU A 5 -0.84 8.66 -11.31
C LEU A 5 0.63 8.78 -11.74
N THR A 6 1.11 9.99 -12.05
CA THR A 6 2.53 10.23 -12.35
C THR A 6 3.34 10.71 -11.14
N ASN A 7 2.71 10.94 -9.99
CA ASN A 7 3.43 11.42 -8.81
C ASN A 7 4.10 10.24 -8.08
N PRO A 8 5.44 10.17 -8.02
CA PRO A 8 6.14 9.07 -7.37
C PRO A 8 5.83 8.98 -5.88
N ARG A 9 5.56 10.11 -5.21
CA ARG A 9 5.18 10.12 -3.79
C ARG A 9 3.85 9.42 -3.53
N PHE A 10 2.91 9.55 -4.46
CA PHE A 10 1.62 8.85 -4.39
C PHE A 10 1.82 7.33 -4.45
N TRP A 11 2.67 6.85 -5.36
CA TRP A 11 2.98 5.42 -5.48
C TRP A 11 3.71 4.85 -4.26
N VAL A 12 4.62 5.62 -3.66
CA VAL A 12 5.30 5.21 -2.42
C VAL A 12 4.29 5.07 -1.28
N LEU A 13 3.37 6.03 -1.12
CA LEU A 13 2.31 5.96 -0.10
C LEU A 13 1.34 4.80 -0.36
N ALA A 14 0.93 4.61 -1.62
CA ALA A 14 0.06 3.50 -2.02
C ALA A 14 0.72 2.14 -1.75
N PHE A 15 2.01 2.01 -2.06
CA PHE A 15 2.79 0.81 -1.77
C PHE A 15 2.90 0.54 -0.26
N LEU A 16 3.21 1.56 0.54
CA LEU A 16 3.28 1.43 2.00
C LEU A 16 1.94 0.99 2.61
N MET A 17 0.83 1.55 2.14
CA MET A 17 -0.50 1.15 2.58
C MET A 17 -0.81 -0.30 2.21
N ALA A 18 -0.56 -0.69 0.96
CA ALA A 18 -0.79 -2.06 0.51
C ALA A 18 0.08 -3.08 1.26
N TRP A 19 1.34 -2.72 1.54
CA TRP A 19 2.27 -3.53 2.31
C TRP A 19 1.78 -3.74 3.76
N LEU A 20 1.34 -2.68 4.43
CA LEU A 20 0.77 -2.78 5.78
C LEU A 20 -0.48 -3.64 5.80
N THR A 21 -1.36 -3.49 4.81
CA THR A 21 -2.55 -4.35 4.68
C THR A 21 -2.17 -5.81 4.51
N MET A 22 -1.16 -6.12 3.67
CA MET A 22 -0.67 -7.48 3.46
C MET A 22 -0.11 -8.09 4.75
N ILE A 23 0.76 -7.37 5.46
CA ILE A 23 1.29 -7.83 6.76
C ILE A 23 0.15 -8.08 7.75
N THR A 24 -0.80 -7.15 7.83
CA THR A 24 -1.93 -7.26 8.74
C THR A 24 -2.77 -8.49 8.43
N ALA A 25 -3.01 -8.78 7.14
CA ALA A 25 -3.72 -9.98 6.71
C ALA A 25 -2.96 -11.26 7.04
N ILE A 26 -1.64 -11.28 6.86
CA ILE A 26 -0.79 -12.44 7.21
C ILE A 26 -0.86 -12.70 8.71
N ILE A 27 -0.71 -11.66 9.55
CA ILE A 27 -0.80 -11.78 11.01
C ILE A 27 -2.18 -12.28 11.42
N ALA A 28 -3.26 -11.74 10.83
CA ALA A 28 -4.62 -12.17 11.14
C ALA A 28 -4.92 -13.62 10.74
N GLN A 29 -4.14 -14.20 9.83
CA GLN A 29 -4.24 -15.60 9.42
C GLN A 29 -3.35 -16.55 10.25
N GLN A 30 -2.51 -16.03 11.14
CA GLN A 30 -1.77 -16.88 12.07
C GLN A 30 -2.75 -17.41 13.14
N PRO A 31 -2.78 -18.74 13.39
CA PRO A 31 -3.67 -19.36 14.37
C PRO A 31 -3.33 -18.99 15.82
#